data_AF-A4A250-F1
#
_entry.id   AF-A4A250-F1
#
_cell.length_a   1.000
_cell.length_b   1.000
_cell.length_c   1.000
_cell.angle_alpha   90.00
_cell.angle_beta   90.00
_cell.angle_gamma   90.00
#
_symmetry.space_group_name_H-M   'P 1'
#
loop_
_entity.id
_entity.type
_entity.pdbx_description
1 polymer ?
#
loop_
_entity_poly.entity_id
_entity_poly.type
_entity_poly.pdbx_seq_one_letter_code
_entity_poly.pdbx_strand_id
1 'polypeptide(L)' 'MRNADAMVAAGKSVGEVLQALEVSEATLSRWRSQYGGMKSEEAKRLKSLEEENNRLKKIVADQALDISMLKEIAKGN' A
#
# COMPACT_ATOMS: atom_id res chain seq x y z
N MET A 1 5.48 -13.61 -10.37
CA MET A 1 4.87 -12.35 -10.88
C MET A 1 5.74 -11.12 -10.76
N ARG A 2 6.36 -10.81 -9.61
CA ARG A 2 7.24 -9.63 -9.46
C ARG A 2 8.36 -9.54 -10.51
N ASN A 3 8.97 -10.67 -10.89
CA ASN A 3 9.99 -10.72 -11.95
C ASN A 3 9.39 -10.46 -13.34
N ALA A 4 8.22 -11.02 -13.66
CA ALA A 4 7.53 -10.79 -14.93
C ALA A 4 7.16 -9.30 -15.10
N ASP A 5 6.59 -8.69 -14.06
CA ASP A 5 6.20 -7.28 -14.05
C ASP A 5 7.43 -6.37 -14.16
N ALA A 6 8.54 -6.72 -13.48
CA ALA A 6 9.79 -5.99 -13.55
C ALA A 6 10.45 -6.07 -14.94
N MET A 7 10.38 -7.22 -15.61
CA MET A 7 10.91 -7.39 -16.97
C MET A 7 10.12 -6.58 -17.99
N VAL A 8 8.79 -6.53 -17.87
CA VAL A 8 7.94 -5.67 -18.70
C VAL A 8 8.21 -4.19 -18.40
N ALA A 9 8.36 -3.79 -17.14
CA ALA A 9 8.72 -2.43 -16.77
C ALA A 9 10.12 -2.02 -17.28
N ALA A 10 11.03 -2.99 -17.44
CA ALA A 10 12.34 -2.80 -18.06
C ALA A 10 12.29 -2.82 -19.60
N GLY A 11 11.11 -2.85 -20.22
CA GLY A 11 10.91 -2.77 -21.67
C GLY A 11 11.04 -4.09 -22.43
N LYS A 12 11.14 -5.23 -21.75
CA LYS A 12 11.19 -6.54 -22.44
C LYS A 12 9.84 -6.89 -23.06
N SER A 13 9.89 -7.49 -24.25
CA SER A 13 8.71 -8.00 -24.94
C SER A 13 8.06 -9.15 -24.19
N VAL A 14 6.76 -9.38 -24.44
CA VAL A 14 6.03 -10.51 -23.82
C VAL A 14 6.70 -11.85 -24.16
N GLY A 15 7.20 -12.02 -25.39
CA GLY A 15 7.91 -13.24 -25.79
C GLY A 15 9.16 -13.51 -24.96
N GLU A 16 10.00 -12.49 -24.71
CA GLU A 16 11.20 -12.62 -23.87
C GLU A 16 10.84 -12.94 -22.40
N VAL A 17 9.74 -12.38 -21.91
CA VAL A 17 9.24 -12.67 -20.56
C VAL A 17 8.78 -14.12 -20.45
N LEU A 18 8.04 -14.63 -21.44
CA LEU A 18 7.58 -16.02 -21.47
C LEU A 18 8.76 -16.99 -21.56
N GLN A 19 9.75 -16.70 -22.40
CA GLN A 19 10.95 -17.51 -22.54
C GLN A 19 11.77 -17.54 -21.25
N ALA A 20 12.00 -16.39 -20.62
CA ALA A 20 12.77 -16.31 -19.38
C ALA A 20 12.07 -16.92 -18.16
N LEU A 21 10.74 -17.01 -18.19
CA LEU A 21 9.95 -17.63 -17.14
C LEU A 21 9.60 -19.09 -17.45
N GLU A 22 9.97 -19.58 -18.63
CA GLU A 22 9.69 -20.95 -19.10
C GLU A 22 8.21 -21.35 -19.00
N VAL A 23 7.31 -20.39 -19.27
CA VAL A 23 5.85 -20.61 -19.18
C VAL A 23 5.14 -20.17 -20.44
N SER A 24 3.99 -20.81 -20.69
CA SER A 24 3.08 -20.38 -21.74
C SER A 24 2.35 -19.07 -21.38
N GLU A 25 1.90 -18.35 -22.41
CA GLU A 25 1.10 -17.13 -22.25
C GLU A 25 -0.18 -17.37 -21.44
N ALA A 26 -0.85 -18.50 -21.67
CA ALA A 26 -2.02 -18.91 -20.90
C ALA A 26 -1.72 -19.05 -19.40
N THR A 27 -0.54 -19.58 -19.05
CA THR A 27 -0.11 -19.72 -17.65
C THR A 27 0.19 -18.36 -17.02
N LEU A 28 0.90 -17.49 -17.74
CA LEU A 28 1.18 -16.13 -17.28
C LEU A 28 -0.11 -15.32 -17.09
N SER A 29 -1.07 -15.44 -18.01
CA SER A 29 -2.39 -14.79 -17.92
C SER A 29 -3.19 -15.27 -16.71
N ARG A 30 -3.23 -16.59 -16.46
CA ARG A 30 -3.89 -17.17 -15.28
C ARG A 30 -3.27 -16.61 -13.98
N TRP A 31 -1.95 -16.56 -13.90
CA TRP A 31 -1.27 -16.01 -12.72
C TRP A 31 -1.46 -14.50 -12.56
N ARG A 32 -1.56 -13.73 -13.65
CA ARG A 32 -1.93 -12.31 -13.60
C ARG A 32 -3.34 -12.12 -13.07
N SER A 33 -4.30 -12.93 -13.52
CA SER A 33 -5.67 -12.89 -13.02
C SER A 33 -5.74 -13.27 -11.54
N GLN A 34 -5.07 -14.35 -11.15
CA GLN A 34 -5.14 -14.88 -9.79
C GLN A 34 -4.36 -14.06 -8.75
N TYR A 35 -3.21 -13.48 -9.14
CA TYR A 35 -2.27 -12.84 -8.21
C TYR A 35 -1.93 -11.38 -8.55
N GLY A 36 -2.31 -10.88 -9.73
CA GLY A 36 -2.03 -9.50 -10.15
C GLY A 36 -2.88 -8.46 -9.41
N GLY A 37 -4.13 -8.80 -9.06
CA GLY A 37 -5.00 -7.91 -8.26
C GLY A 37 -4.59 -7.78 -6.80
N MET A 38 -3.92 -8.81 -6.25
CA MET A 38 -3.57 -8.89 -4.84
C MET A 38 -2.64 -7.74 -4.40
N LYS A 39 -1.67 -7.35 -5.26
CA LYS A 39 -0.79 -6.19 -5.00
C LYS A 39 -1.53 -4.85 -5.01
N SER A 40 -2.53 -4.72 -5.89
CA SER A 40 -3.34 -3.49 -5.99
C SER A 40 -4.20 -3.31 -4.73
N GLU A 41 -4.82 -4.40 -4.25
CA GLU A 41 -5.62 -4.37 -3.03
C GLU A 41 -4.77 -4.11 -1.77
N GLU A 42 -3.56 -4.69 -1.70
CA GLU A 42 -2.63 -4.44 -0.59
C GLU A 42 -2.13 -2.99 -0.57
N ALA A 43 -1.84 -2.40 -1.73
CA ALA A 43 -1.49 -0.99 -1.86
C ALA A 43 -2.65 -0.05 -1.48
N LYS A 44 -3.89 -0.37 -1.90
CA LYS A 44 -5.08 0.38 -1.48
C LYS A 44 -5.30 0.31 0.02
N ARG A 45 -5.15 -0.87 0.62
CA ARG A 45 -5.28 -1.08 2.06
C ARG A 45 -4.22 -0.30 2.83
N LEU A 46 -2.96 -0.30 2.36
CA LEU A 46 -1.88 0.48 2.96
C LEU A 46 -2.23 1.96 2.97
N LYS A 47 -2.65 2.51 1.82
CA LYS A 47 -3.06 3.92 1.70
C LYS A 47 -4.20 4.27 2.68
N SER A 48 -5.21 3.42 2.78
CA SER A 48 -6.33 3.61 3.72
C SER A 48 -5.87 3.59 5.18
N LEU A 49 -4.93 2.72 5.54
CA LEU A 49 -4.35 2.67 6.88
C LEU A 49 -3.50 3.90 7.18
N GLU A 50 -2.75 4.41 6.22
CA GLU A 50 -1.97 5.65 6.36
C GLU A 50 -2.88 6.87 6.57
N GLU A 51 -3.97 6.97 5.81
CA GLU A 51 -4.98 8.02 5.95
C GLU A 51 -5.64 7.98 7.34
N GLU A 52 -6.06 6.80 7.81
CA GLU A 52 -6.66 6.66 9.13
C GLU A 52 -5.64 6.92 10.25
N ASN A 53 -4.39 6.49 10.09
CA ASN A 53 -3.34 6.78 11.07
C ASN A 53 -3.10 8.29 11.21
N ASN A 54 -3.07 9.02 10.09
CA ASN A 54 -2.93 10.48 10.09
C ASN A 54 -4.13 11.15 10.78
N ARG A 55 -5.35 10.69 10.49
CA ARG A 55 -6.56 11.19 11.16
C ARG A 55 -6.52 10.95 12.67
N LEU A 56 -6.16 9.75 13.10
CA LEU A 56 -6.04 9.40 14.53
C LEU A 56 -4.97 10.24 15.23
N LYS A 57 -3.80 10.41 14.61
CA LYS A 57 -2.74 11.28 15.15
C LYS A 57 -3.21 12.70 15.37
N LYS A 58 -3.99 13.26 14.43
CA LYS A 58 -4.56 14.60 14.57
C LYS A 58 -5.51 14.68 15.77
N ILE A 59 -6.44 13.72 15.88
CA ILE A 59 -7.39 13.66 16.99
C ILE A 59 -6.65 13.58 18.34
N VAL A 60 -5.62 12.72 18.43
CA VAL A 60 -4.83 12.57 19.66
C VAL A 60 -4.08 13.87 19.99
N ALA A 61 -3.53 14.56 19.00
CA ALA A 61 -2.86 15.84 19.21
C ALA A 61 -3.83 16.91 19.73
N ASP A 62 -5.00 17.04 19.11
CA ASP A 62 -6.04 17.98 19.53
C ASP A 62 -6.50 17.70 20.97
N GLN A 63 -6.77 16.42 21.28
CA GLN A 63 -7.11 16.00 22.65
C GLN A 63 -6.00 16.27 23.66
N ALA A 64 -4.74 16.05 23.29
CA ALA A 64 -3.61 16.31 24.18
C ALA A 64 -3.49 17.81 24.51
N LEU A 65 -3.75 18.68 23.53
CA LEU A 65 -3.79 20.13 23.72
C LEU A 65 -4.93 20.54 24.65
N ASP A 66 -6.14 20.02 24.44
CA ASP A 66 -7.30 20.30 25.31
C ASP A 66 -7.04 19.86 26.75
N ILE A 67 -6.50 18.65 26.94
CA ILE A 67 -6.14 18.14 28.26
C ILE A 67 -5.08 19.04 28.91
N SER A 68 -4.08 19.49 28.16
CA SER A 68 -3.05 20.39 28.69
C SER A 68 -3.65 21.72 29.13
N MET A 69 -4.53 22.31 28.32
CA MET A 69 -5.21 23.55 28.66
C MET A 69 -6.08 23.40 29.92
N LEU A 70 -6.87 22.33 29.99
CA LEU A 70 -7.71 22.04 31.16
C LEU A 70 -6.87 21.84 32.44
N LYS A 71 -5.73 21.16 32.33
CA LYS A 71 -4.81 20.99 33.47
C LYS A 71 -4.20 22.31 33.93
N GLU A 72 -3.82 23.20 33.02
CA GLU A 72 -3.28 24.52 33.37
C GLU A 72 -4.35 25.41 34.00
N ILE A 73 -5.60 25.38 33.52
CA ILE A 73 -6.72 26.07 34.17
C ILE A 73 -6.98 25.50 35.57
N ALA A 74 -6.97 24.17 35.72
CA ALA A 74 -7.20 23.51 37.01
C ALA A 74 -6.09 23.74 38.03
N LYS A 75 -4.87 24.06 37.58
CA LYS A 75 -3.73 24.42 38.43
C LYS A 75 -3.75 25.87 38.92
N GLY A 76 -4.72 26.69 38.51
CA GLY A 76 -4.71 28.16 38.59
C GLY A 76 -3.97 28.78 39.79
N ASN A 77 -3.20 29.84 39.50
CA ASN A 77 -2.45 30.75 40.40
C ASN A 77 -2.13 30.25 41.82
#